data_AF-A0A2A4UZV8-F1
#
_entry.id   AF-A0A2A4UZV8-F1
#
_cell.length_a   1.000
_cell.length_b   1.000
_cell.length_c   1.000
_cell.angle_alpha   90.00
_cell.angle_beta   90.00
_cell.angle_gamma   90.00
#
_symmetry.space_group_name_H-M   'P 1'
#
loop_
_entity.id
_entity.type
_entity.pdbx_description
1 polymer ?
#
loop_
_entity_poly.entity_id
_entity_poly.type
_entity_poly.pdbx_seq_one_letter_code
_entity_poly.pdbx_strand_id
1 'polypeptide(L)'
;MTHALTSASIFFPEGERFFIRSVRNYQDQITDPQLQEDIKGFIAQEATHGHEHTKYNNDVVKQGYGFLKPVERQVKIGLALLNKRAPKQFQLAITVALEHITAIGAGMLLAHPQLMEGVAPEHQEIWLWHAVEETEHKG
;
A
#
# COMPACT_ATOMS: atom_id res chain seq x y z
N MET A 1 -13.47 7.60 -13.38
CA MET A 1 -12.15 7.32 -12.76
C MET A 1 -12.09 5.97 -12.03
N THR A 2 -13.15 5.16 -12.05
CA THR A 2 -13.24 3.82 -11.43
C THR A 2 -12.05 2.91 -11.76
N HIS A 3 -11.60 2.88 -13.03
CA HIS A 3 -10.49 2.01 -13.43
C HIS A 3 -9.11 2.44 -12.90
N ALA A 4 -8.90 3.73 -12.57
CA ALA A 4 -7.61 4.21 -12.08
C ALA A 4 -7.35 3.71 -10.66
N LEU A 5 -8.34 3.87 -9.76
CA LEU A 5 -8.30 3.31 -8.41
C LEU A 5 -8.17 1.79 -8.45
N THR A 6 -9.03 1.11 -9.22
CA THR A 6 -8.91 -0.33 -9.44
C THR A 6 -7.51 -0.77 -9.89
N SER A 7 -6.87 -0.02 -10.77
CA SER A 7 -5.52 -0.34 -11.24
C SER A 7 -4.46 -0.09 -10.14
N ALA A 8 -4.60 0.99 -9.38
CA ALA A 8 -3.71 1.30 -8.26
C ALA A 8 -3.78 0.22 -7.16
N SER A 9 -4.96 -0.34 -6.91
CA SER A 9 -5.19 -1.38 -5.91
C SER A 9 -4.28 -2.61 -6.04
N ILE A 10 -3.82 -2.90 -7.26
CA ILE A 10 -2.98 -4.07 -7.56
C ILE A 10 -1.59 -3.97 -6.91
N PHE A 11 -1.12 -2.75 -6.66
CA PHE A 11 0.23 -2.51 -6.15
C PHE A 11 0.33 -2.67 -4.63
N PHE A 12 -0.70 -2.25 -3.88
CA PHE A 12 -0.66 -2.25 -2.41
C PHE A 12 -0.37 -3.62 -1.78
N PRO A 13 -1.00 -4.75 -2.18
CA PRO A 13 -0.79 -6.02 -1.48
C PRO A 13 0.67 -6.51 -1.41
N GLU A 14 1.48 -6.27 -2.45
CA GLU A 14 2.90 -6.64 -2.44
C GLU A 14 3.80 -5.44 -2.11
N GLY A 15 3.32 -4.21 -2.32
CA GLY A 15 3.91 -2.95 -1.87
C GLY A 15 4.00 -2.88 -0.35
N GLU A 16 2.90 -3.06 0.36
CA GLU A 16 2.87 -3.07 1.84
C GLU A 16 3.78 -4.14 2.43
N ARG A 17 3.77 -5.33 1.84
CA ARG A 17 4.70 -6.39 2.25
C ARG A 17 6.15 -5.97 2.03
N PHE A 18 6.44 -5.20 0.98
CA PHE A 18 7.76 -4.63 0.73
C PHE A 18 8.11 -3.58 1.79
N PHE A 19 7.20 -2.68 2.15
CA PHE A 19 7.41 -1.67 3.19
C PHE A 19 7.72 -2.33 4.54
N ILE A 20 6.89 -3.27 4.98
CA ILE A 20 7.09 -4.06 6.20
C ILE A 20 8.46 -4.73 6.22
N ARG A 21 8.86 -5.41 5.12
CA ARG A 21 10.17 -6.08 5.02
C ARG A 21 11.32 -5.07 5.11
N SER A 22 11.16 -3.92 4.47
CA SER A 22 12.19 -2.88 4.44
C SER A 22 12.45 -2.28 5.82
N VAL A 23 11.41 -2.01 6.61
CA VAL A 23 11.52 -1.45 7.96
C VAL A 23 12.08 -2.50 8.94
N ARG A 24 11.63 -3.76 8.82
CA ARG A 24 12.16 -4.88 9.63
C ARG A 24 13.66 -5.12 9.46
N ASN A 25 14.28 -4.69 8.35
CA ASN A 25 15.73 -4.77 8.21
C ASN A 25 16.50 -3.94 9.25
N TYR A 26 15.84 -2.95 9.85
CA TYR A 26 16.45 -1.97 10.77
C TYR A 26 15.85 -2.02 12.17
N GLN A 27 14.72 -2.70 12.37
CA GLN A 27 13.99 -2.74 13.65
C GLN A 27 14.89 -3.12 14.84
N ASP A 28 15.77 -4.12 14.68
CA ASP A 28 16.66 -4.59 15.76
C ASP A 28 17.78 -3.58 16.13
N GLN A 29 17.99 -2.55 15.30
CA GLN A 29 18.99 -1.50 15.53
C GLN A 29 18.40 -0.28 16.25
N ILE A 30 17.07 -0.23 16.43
CA ILE A 30 16.38 0.90 17.06
C ILE A 30 16.31 0.68 18.56
N THR A 31 16.84 1.63 19.34
CA THR A 31 16.80 1.60 20.81
C THR A 31 15.79 2.55 21.42
N ASP A 32 15.27 3.51 20.64
CA ASP A 32 14.23 4.43 21.10
C ASP A 32 12.90 3.68 21.25
N PRO A 33 12.34 3.59 22.47
CA PRO A 33 11.10 2.87 22.70
C PRO A 33 9.90 3.46 21.96
N GLN A 34 9.87 4.77 21.72
CA GLN A 34 8.77 5.39 20.97
C GLN A 34 8.83 4.97 19.50
N LEU A 35 10.00 5.09 18.87
CA LEU A 35 10.19 4.68 17.49
C LEU A 35 9.95 3.17 17.28
N GLN A 36 10.27 2.34 18.27
CA GLN A 36 9.91 0.92 18.21
C GLN A 36 8.40 0.69 18.20
N GLU A 37 7.64 1.48 18.94
CA GLU A 37 6.18 1.40 18.96
C GLU A 37 5.57 1.90 17.64
N ASP A 38 6.08 3.02 17.12
CA ASP A 38 5.67 3.57 15.82
C ASP A 38 5.92 2.55 14.70
N ILE A 39 7.07 1.87 14.70
CA ILE A 39 7.37 0.78 13.75
C ILE A 39 6.38 -0.37 13.86
N LYS A 40 5.95 -0.74 15.08
CA LYS A 40 4.93 -1.80 15.25
C LYS A 40 3.58 -1.36 14.72
N GLY A 41 3.18 -0.12 15.00
CA GLY A 41 1.94 0.49 14.49
C GLY A 41 1.92 0.48 12.96
N PHE A 42 2.98 1.01 12.34
CA PHE A 42 3.16 0.99 10.89
C PHE A 42 3.05 -0.43 10.30
N ILE A 43 3.76 -1.41 10.88
CA ILE A 43 3.69 -2.80 10.41
C ILE A 43 2.27 -3.38 10.51
N ALA A 44 1.49 -2.98 11.52
CA ALA A 44 0.12 -3.44 11.72
C ALA A 44 -0.84 -2.81 10.71
N GLN A 45 -0.72 -1.50 10.45
CA GLN A 45 -1.48 -0.79 9.42
C GLN A 45 -1.20 -1.40 8.03
N GLU A 46 0.06 -1.49 7.62
CA GLU A 46 0.44 -2.06 6.32
C GLU A 46 0.01 -3.51 6.12
N ALA A 47 0.03 -4.32 7.18
CA ALA A 47 -0.46 -5.69 7.09
C ALA A 47 -1.97 -5.71 6.80
N THR A 48 -2.72 -4.77 7.39
CA THR A 48 -4.16 -4.62 7.23
C THR A 48 -4.50 -4.05 5.85
N HIS A 49 -3.84 -2.96 5.44
CA HIS A 49 -3.95 -2.37 4.10
C HIS A 49 -3.76 -3.43 3.00
N GLY A 50 -2.65 -4.17 3.05
CA GLY A 50 -2.35 -5.19 2.06
C GLY A 50 -3.36 -6.34 2.03
N HIS A 51 -3.97 -6.67 3.18
CA HIS A 51 -5.02 -7.69 3.27
C HIS A 51 -6.35 -7.22 2.67
N GLU A 52 -6.81 -6.02 3.01
CA GLU A 52 -8.07 -5.47 2.46
C GLU A 52 -7.96 -5.22 0.96
N HIS A 53 -6.83 -4.71 0.47
CA HIS A 53 -6.60 -4.58 -0.97
C HIS A 53 -6.52 -5.94 -1.68
N THR A 54 -6.07 -7.01 -1.01
CA THR A 54 -6.14 -8.36 -1.57
C THR A 54 -7.59 -8.81 -1.77
N LYS A 55 -8.47 -8.56 -0.79
CA LYS A 55 -9.91 -8.87 -0.92
C LYS A 55 -10.54 -8.07 -2.04
N TYR A 56 -10.32 -6.75 -2.05
CA TYR A 56 -10.79 -5.85 -3.10
C TYR A 56 -10.39 -6.36 -4.49
N ASN A 57 -9.11 -6.71 -4.70
CA ASN A 57 -8.62 -7.19 -5.99
C ASN A 57 -9.28 -8.51 -6.40
N ASN A 58 -9.57 -9.39 -5.45
CA ASN A 58 -10.28 -10.64 -5.74
C ASN A 58 -11.75 -10.39 -6.14
N ASP A 59 -12.41 -9.41 -5.53
CA ASP A 59 -13.79 -9.07 -5.88
C ASP A 59 -13.88 -8.39 -7.25
N VAL A 60 -12.96 -7.48 -7.54
CA VAL A 60 -12.84 -6.86 -8.87
C VAL A 60 -12.56 -7.91 -9.96
N VAL A 61 -11.74 -8.93 -9.67
CA VAL A 61 -11.53 -10.04 -10.62
C VAL A 61 -12.83 -10.81 -10.91
N LYS A 62 -13.68 -11.05 -9.91
CA LYS A 62 -15.00 -11.67 -10.11
C LYS A 62 -15.94 -10.81 -10.95
N GLN A 63 -15.74 -9.49 -10.98
CA GLN A 63 -16.51 -8.53 -11.78
C GLN A 63 -16.05 -8.44 -13.25
N GLY A 64 -15.16 -9.33 -13.71
CA GLY A 64 -14.71 -9.42 -15.10
C GLY A 64 -13.32 -8.87 -15.38
N TYR A 65 -12.61 -8.38 -14.35
CA TYR A 65 -11.24 -7.85 -14.49
C TYR A 65 -10.16 -8.93 -14.29
N GLY A 66 -10.41 -10.15 -14.77
CA GLY A 66 -9.46 -11.26 -14.66
C GLY A 66 -8.08 -10.98 -15.28
N PHE A 67 -8.01 -10.05 -16.22
CA PHE A 67 -6.75 -9.60 -16.84
C PHE A 67 -5.78 -8.91 -15.87
N LEU A 68 -6.21 -8.55 -14.65
CA LEU A 68 -5.34 -7.96 -13.62
C LEU A 68 -4.46 -9.00 -12.92
N LYS A 69 -4.84 -10.30 -12.90
CA LYS A 69 -4.07 -11.35 -12.23
C LYS A 69 -2.64 -11.52 -12.77
N PRO A 70 -2.40 -11.50 -14.09
CA PRO A 70 -1.04 -11.43 -14.63
C PRO A 70 -0.25 -10.22 -14.13
N VAL A 71 -0.88 -9.05 -14.03
CA VAL A 71 -0.22 -7.81 -13.56
C VAL A 71 0.19 -7.93 -12.09
N GLU A 72 -0.73 -8.40 -11.24
CA GLU A 72 -0.46 -8.70 -9.81
C GLU A 72 0.76 -9.64 -9.66
N ARG A 73 0.85 -10.68 -10.49
CA ARG A 73 2.00 -11.59 -10.51
C ARG A 73 3.30 -10.88 -10.90
N GLN A 74 3.27 -9.99 -11.89
CA GLN A 74 4.46 -9.24 -12.31
C GLN A 74 4.93 -8.28 -11.21
N VAL A 75 4.01 -7.58 -10.54
CA VAL A 75 4.33 -6.72 -9.38
C VAL A 75 5.03 -7.54 -8.30
N LYS A 76 4.46 -8.69 -7.94
CA LYS A 76 5.04 -9.62 -6.96
C LYS A 76 6.46 -10.03 -7.32
N ILE A 77 6.69 -10.45 -8.56
CA ILE A 77 8.02 -10.89 -9.02
C ILE A 77 9.01 -9.72 -8.99
N GLY A 78 8.60 -8.54 -9.46
CA GLY A 78 9.43 -7.34 -9.47
C GLY A 78 9.87 -6.92 -8.06
N LEU A 79 8.93 -6.84 -7.12
CA LEU A 79 9.23 -6.47 -5.73
C LEU A 79 10.03 -7.55 -5.00
N ALA A 80 9.80 -8.84 -5.29
CA ALA A 80 10.63 -9.92 -4.76
C ALA A 80 12.08 -9.82 -5.26
N LEU A 81 12.27 -9.47 -6.54
CA LEU A 81 13.60 -9.27 -7.12
C LEU A 81 14.29 -8.05 -6.51
N LEU A 82 13.55 -6.96 -6.30
CA LEU A 82 14.04 -5.74 -5.65
C LEU A 82 14.49 -6.05 -4.21
N ASN A 83 13.65 -6.69 -3.40
CA ASN A 83 14.01 -7.12 -2.04
C ASN A 83 15.27 -8.00 -2.01
N LYS A 84 15.46 -8.86 -3.02
CA LYS A 84 16.60 -9.79 -3.08
C LYS A 84 17.90 -9.11 -3.50
N ARG A 85 17.84 -8.10 -4.37
CA ARG A 85 19.03 -7.55 -5.05
C ARG A 85 19.42 -6.15 -4.60
N ALA A 86 18.47 -5.33 -4.17
CA ALA A 86 18.76 -3.97 -3.73
C ALA A 86 19.42 -3.97 -2.35
N PRO A 87 20.37 -3.05 -2.08
CA PRO A 87 20.84 -2.77 -0.74
C PRO A 87 19.67 -2.44 0.21
N LYS A 88 19.72 -2.89 1.47
CA LYS A 88 18.66 -2.66 2.46
C LYS A 88 18.29 -1.17 2.62
N GLN A 89 19.28 -0.30 2.57
CA GLN A 89 19.09 1.16 2.67
C GLN A 89 18.31 1.72 1.48
N PHE A 90 18.52 1.15 0.30
CA PHE A 90 17.81 1.55 -0.91
C PHE A 90 16.36 1.05 -0.86
N GLN A 91 16.12 -0.12 -0.27
CA GLN A 91 14.75 -0.62 -0.04
C GLN A 91 13.98 0.32 0.88
N LEU A 92 14.59 0.74 2.00
CA LEU A 92 13.98 1.69 2.93
C LEU A 92 13.74 3.06 2.27
N ALA A 93 14.68 3.55 1.46
CA ALA A 93 14.49 4.81 0.73
C ALA A 93 13.32 4.74 -0.28
N ILE A 94 13.13 3.59 -0.95
CA ILE A 94 11.98 3.36 -1.82
C ILE A 94 10.67 3.37 -1.01
N THR A 95 10.65 2.70 0.15
CA THR A 95 9.50 2.74 1.05
C THR A 95 9.14 4.17 1.42
N VAL A 96 10.08 4.94 1.97
CA VAL A 96 9.84 6.34 2.34
C VAL A 96 9.31 7.17 1.16
N ALA A 97 9.85 6.98 -0.05
CA ALA A 97 9.38 7.70 -1.22
C ALA A 97 7.96 7.29 -1.64
N LEU A 98 7.62 6.01 -1.58
CA LEU A 98 6.31 5.50 -1.97
C LEU A 98 5.24 5.89 -0.94
N GLU A 99 5.53 5.76 0.35
CA GLU A 99 4.71 6.26 1.47
C GLU A 99 4.38 7.75 1.32
N HIS A 100 5.38 8.55 0.93
CA HIS A 100 5.13 9.97 0.70
C HIS A 100 4.18 10.22 -0.49
N ILE A 101 4.31 9.43 -1.56
CA ILE A 101 3.44 9.51 -2.74
C ILE A 101 2.02 9.02 -2.42
N THR A 102 1.88 7.89 -1.71
CA THR A 102 0.57 7.35 -1.29
C THR A 102 -0.14 8.34 -0.40
N ALA A 103 0.56 8.94 0.56
CA ALA A 103 0.01 9.95 1.44
C ALA A 103 -0.41 11.25 0.69
N ILE A 104 0.32 11.68 -0.34
CA ILE A 104 -0.12 12.78 -1.22
C ILE A 104 -1.39 12.39 -1.98
N GLY A 105 -1.42 11.18 -2.54
CA GLY A 105 -2.59 10.64 -3.25
C GLY A 105 -3.82 10.53 -2.34
N ALA A 106 -3.63 10.10 -1.09
CA ALA A 106 -4.65 10.04 -0.06
C ALA A 106 -5.23 11.42 0.25
N GLY A 107 -4.37 12.43 0.44
CA GLY A 107 -4.80 13.82 0.63
C GLY A 107 -5.62 14.36 -0.55
N MET A 108 -5.21 14.04 -1.78
CA MET A 108 -5.96 14.39 -2.99
C MET A 108 -7.33 13.69 -3.03
N LEU A 109 -7.38 12.41 -2.68
CA LEU A 109 -8.63 11.63 -2.66
C LEU A 109 -9.62 12.19 -1.64
N LEU A 110 -9.15 12.50 -0.42
CA LEU A 110 -9.98 13.05 0.67
C LEU A 110 -10.47 14.48 0.36
N ALA A 111 -9.65 15.30 -0.29
CA ALA A 111 -10.02 16.66 -0.68
C ALA A 111 -10.99 16.72 -1.87
N HIS A 112 -11.11 15.63 -2.64
CA HIS A 112 -11.87 15.57 -3.88
C HIS A 112 -12.76 14.32 -3.96
N PRO A 113 -13.87 14.25 -3.20
CA PRO A 113 -14.77 13.08 -3.18
C PRO A 113 -15.28 12.66 -4.57
N GLN A 114 -15.38 13.62 -5.51
CA GLN A 114 -15.76 13.36 -6.90
C GLN A 114 -14.82 12.37 -7.63
N LEU A 115 -13.59 12.17 -7.13
CA LEU A 115 -12.66 11.17 -7.67
C LEU A 115 -13.15 9.73 -7.50
N MET A 116 -14.07 9.50 -6.54
CA MET A 116 -14.69 8.20 -6.29
C MET A 116 -16.07 8.04 -6.96
N GLU A 117 -16.53 9.02 -7.75
CA GLU A 117 -17.77 8.89 -8.51
C GLU A 117 -17.73 7.66 -9.44
N GLY A 118 -18.77 6.81 -9.32
CA GLY A 118 -18.88 5.57 -10.08
C GLY A 118 -18.07 4.39 -9.53
N VAL A 119 -17.46 4.51 -8.35
CA VAL A 119 -16.97 3.39 -7.55
C VAL A 119 -18.13 2.85 -6.71
N ALA A 120 -18.29 1.52 -6.61
CA ALA A 120 -19.33 0.91 -5.76
C ALA A 120 -19.16 1.33 -4.28
N PRO A 121 -20.23 1.54 -3.50
CA PRO A 121 -20.13 2.03 -2.13
C PRO A 121 -19.16 1.23 -1.25
N GLU A 122 -19.24 -0.10 -1.31
CA GLU A 122 -18.37 -1.03 -0.58
C GLU A 122 -16.89 -0.89 -0.97
N HIS A 123 -16.62 -0.45 -2.20
CA HIS A 123 -15.27 -0.19 -2.69
C HIS A 123 -14.77 1.18 -2.25
N GLN A 124 -15.65 2.18 -2.10
CA GLN A 124 -15.27 3.52 -1.62
C GLN A 124 -14.81 3.51 -0.17
N GLU A 125 -15.45 2.69 0.67
CA GLU A 125 -15.11 2.58 2.11
C GLU A 125 -13.65 2.17 2.33
N ILE A 126 -13.16 1.17 1.58
CA ILE A 126 -11.76 0.74 1.65
C ILE A 126 -10.81 1.86 1.25
N TRP A 127 -11.13 2.60 0.17
CA TRP A 127 -10.28 3.70 -0.29
C TRP A 127 -10.23 4.88 0.67
N LEU A 128 -11.37 5.22 1.27
CA LEU A 128 -11.46 6.30 2.26
C LEU A 128 -10.73 5.91 3.55
N TRP A 129 -10.95 4.69 4.05
CA TRP A 129 -10.27 4.19 5.24
C TRP A 129 -8.76 4.19 5.05
N HIS A 130 -8.28 3.57 3.97
CA HIS A 130 -6.85 3.53 3.67
C HIS A 130 -6.28 4.95 3.51
N ALA A 131 -6.97 5.85 2.78
CA ALA A 131 -6.50 7.22 2.63
C ALA A 131 -6.41 7.99 3.96
N VAL A 132 -7.30 7.74 4.92
CA VAL A 132 -7.20 8.37 6.25
C VAL A 132 -5.96 7.87 6.98
N GLU A 133 -5.71 6.56 7.03
CA GLU A 133 -4.53 5.99 7.70
C GLU A 133 -3.22 6.46 7.05
N GLU A 134 -3.16 6.51 5.71
CA GLU A 134 -1.98 7.02 4.97
C GLU A 134 -1.67 8.50 5.25
N THR A 135 -2.62 9.30 5.78
CA THR A 135 -2.29 10.67 6.19
C THR A 135 -1.39 10.73 7.42
N GLU A 136 -1.38 9.67 8.23
CA GLU A 136 -0.55 9.55 9.44
C GLU A 136 0.91 9.22 9.10
N HIS A 137 1.17 8.66 7.92
CA HIS A 137 2.52 8.28 7.47
C HIS A 137 3.34 9.46 6.92
N LYS A 138 2.79 10.68 6.95
CA LYS A 138 3.45 11.92 6.50
C LYS A 138 4.50 12.47 7.48
N GLY A 139 5.25 11.61 8.16
CA GLY A 139 6.42 12.00 8.96
C GLY A 139 6.11 12.68 10.29
#